data_AF-A0A8T6LAC5-F1
#
_entry.id   AF-A0A8T6LAC5-F1
#
_cell.length_a   1.000
_cell.length_b   1.000
_cell.length_c   1.000
_cell.angle_alpha   90.00
_cell.angle_beta   90.00
_cell.angle_gamma   90.00
#
_symmetry.space_group_name_H-M   'P 1'
#
loop_
_entity.id
_entity.type
_entity.pdbx_description
1 polymer ?
#
loop_
_entity_poly.entity_id
_entity_poly.type
_entity_poly.pdbx_seq_one_letter_code
_entity_poly.pdbx_strand_id
1 'polypeptide(L)'
;MDLEALGQRGELGAPGEPLNLFGTVLHPADESGVDSDPDPEDMAEIAAVVNNASRLAEYVVVTIHAHNQGPYLKKFAHAMIDAGADVFVGHGPHYLTGIDIYQGKPILYSLGDFIFQNETLLRLPYDNYAGLGLEDDPYAWVADFNATRYQNETTGFPARPEIWESVVAMPTFQGEELVSLELHPISLGFGQPATVRGRPMFADRELGRKIIQDLIDASEPHGTVVEWDDARGIGFVRLPAVATDGGRSGPGG
;
A
#
# COMPACT_ATOMS: atom_id res chain seq x y z
N MET A 1 39.96 7.67 -5.86
CA MET A 1 39.67 6.63 -4.87
C MET A 1 39.92 5.32 -5.60
N ASP A 2 40.91 4.57 -5.14
CA ASP A 2 41.47 3.42 -5.84
C ASP A 2 40.51 2.22 -5.73
N LEU A 3 40.09 1.66 -6.87
CA LEU A 3 39.12 0.55 -6.95
C LEU A 3 39.69 -0.76 -6.37
N GLU A 4 40.99 -0.81 -6.06
CA GLU A 4 41.64 -1.98 -5.46
C GLU A 4 41.36 -2.16 -3.95
N ALA A 5 40.79 -1.18 -3.25
CA ALA A 5 40.64 -1.22 -1.78
C ALA A 5 39.39 -1.95 -1.25
N LEU A 6 38.49 -2.44 -2.10
CA LEU A 6 37.18 -2.99 -1.67
C LEU A 6 37.05 -4.52 -1.65
N GLY A 7 38.13 -5.27 -1.82
CA GLY A 7 38.21 -6.66 -1.29
C GLY A 7 37.20 -7.70 -1.80
N GLN A 8 36.41 -7.41 -2.84
CA GLN A 8 35.62 -8.41 -3.57
C GLN A 8 35.93 -8.26 -5.05
N ARG A 9 36.83 -9.11 -5.57
CA ARG A 9 36.82 -9.42 -6.99
C ARG A 9 35.55 -10.23 -7.27
N GLY A 10 34.43 -9.55 -7.45
CA GLY A 10 33.34 -10.12 -8.23
C GLY A 10 33.93 -10.35 -9.62
N GLU A 11 33.98 -11.60 -10.08
CA GLU A 11 34.25 -11.88 -11.48
C GLU A 11 33.22 -11.09 -12.28
N LEU A 12 33.68 -10.11 -13.08
CA LEU A 12 32.81 -9.48 -14.05
C LEU A 12 32.43 -10.60 -15.03
N GLY A 13 31.18 -11.06 -14.95
CA GLY A 13 30.62 -12.08 -15.83
C GLY A 13 30.76 -11.70 -17.30
N ALA A 14 30.51 -12.66 -18.19
CA ALA A 14 30.57 -12.39 -19.62
C ALA A 14 29.59 -11.27 -20.01
N PRO A 15 29.86 -10.49 -21.08
CA PRO A 15 28.91 -9.49 -21.57
C PRO A 15 27.53 -10.11 -21.80
N GLY A 16 26.51 -9.64 -21.08
CA GLY A 16 25.17 -10.22 -21.10
C GLY A 16 24.78 -11.04 -19.86
N GLU A 17 25.70 -11.33 -18.94
CA GLU A 17 25.39 -12.02 -17.69
C GLU A 17 24.93 -11.06 -16.59
N PRO A 18 24.06 -11.51 -15.66
CA PRO A 18 23.64 -10.70 -14.53
C PRO A 18 24.81 -10.37 -13.60
N LEU A 19 24.91 -9.12 -13.17
CA LEU A 19 25.92 -8.65 -12.22
C LEU A 19 25.29 -8.50 -10.84
N ASN A 20 25.81 -9.19 -9.83
CA ASN A 20 25.41 -8.95 -8.44
C ASN A 20 26.26 -7.83 -7.84
N LEU A 21 25.63 -6.72 -7.49
CA LEU A 21 26.25 -5.56 -6.86
C LEU A 21 25.52 -5.25 -5.54
N PHE A 22 26.18 -5.52 -4.42
CA PHE A 22 25.67 -5.26 -3.07
C PHE A 22 24.30 -5.91 -2.77
N GLY A 23 24.03 -7.11 -3.32
CA GLY A 23 22.76 -7.80 -3.15
C GLY A 23 21.69 -7.42 -4.18
N THR A 24 21.97 -6.46 -5.05
CA THR A 24 21.14 -6.13 -6.21
C THR A 24 21.64 -6.89 -7.43
N VAL A 25 20.79 -7.72 -8.04
CA VAL A 25 21.11 -8.39 -9.29
C VAL A 25 20.73 -7.48 -10.45
N LEU A 26 21.73 -7.07 -11.24
CA LEU A 26 21.56 -6.22 -12.41
C LEU A 26 21.53 -7.11 -13.66
N HIS A 27 20.43 -7.06 -14.39
CA HIS A 27 20.28 -7.76 -15.67
C HIS A 27 20.53 -6.80 -16.84
N PRO A 28 21.30 -7.17 -17.86
CA PRO A 28 21.34 -6.40 -19.09
C PRO A 28 19.96 -6.43 -19.76
N ALA A 29 19.44 -5.24 -20.03
CA ALA A 29 18.14 -5.02 -20.64
C ALA A 29 18.22 -3.82 -21.59
N ASP A 30 17.32 -3.77 -22.57
CA ASP A 30 17.24 -2.67 -23.55
C ASP A 30 16.78 -1.35 -22.89
N GLU A 31 16.05 -1.45 -21.76
CA GLU A 31 15.57 -0.31 -20.98
C GLU A 31 15.98 -0.46 -19.50
N SER A 32 16.25 0.67 -18.85
CA SER A 32 16.50 0.70 -17.40
C SER A 32 15.20 0.49 -16.63
N GLY A 33 15.21 -0.45 -15.69
CA GLY A 33 14.06 -0.73 -14.83
C GLY A 33 14.46 -1.42 -13.53
N VAL A 34 13.50 -1.53 -12.62
CA VAL A 34 13.62 -2.34 -11.41
C VAL A 34 12.60 -3.46 -11.52
N ASP A 35 13.08 -4.70 -11.55
CA ASP A 35 12.25 -5.87 -11.31
C ASP A 35 12.43 -6.32 -9.86
N SER A 36 11.37 -6.86 -9.27
CA SER A 36 11.36 -7.29 -7.88
C SER A 36 10.46 -8.49 -7.71
N ASP A 37 10.93 -9.45 -6.91
CA ASP A 37 10.21 -10.66 -6.53
C ASP A 37 10.31 -10.82 -5.01
N PRO A 38 9.27 -11.35 -4.33
CA PRO A 38 9.42 -11.65 -2.92
C PRO A 38 10.46 -12.77 -2.75
N ASP A 39 11.22 -12.72 -1.66
CA ASP A 39 12.11 -13.83 -1.33
C ASP A 39 11.28 -15.12 -1.12
N PRO A 40 11.64 -16.23 -1.78
CA PRO A 40 10.82 -17.45 -1.72
C PRO A 40 10.79 -18.10 -0.33
N GLU A 41 11.83 -17.94 0.49
CA GLU A 41 11.87 -18.45 1.86
C GLU A 41 10.93 -17.61 2.73
N ASP A 42 11.05 -16.28 2.69
CA ASP A 42 10.16 -15.36 3.42
C ASP A 42 8.69 -15.58 3.01
N MET A 43 8.42 -15.71 1.71
CA MET A 43 7.06 -15.96 1.20
C MET A 43 6.48 -17.25 1.78
N ALA A 44 7.26 -18.33 1.82
CA ALA A 44 6.82 -19.62 2.33
C ALA A 44 6.59 -19.58 3.86
N GLU A 45 7.49 -18.95 4.61
CA GLU A 45 7.35 -18.81 6.07
C GLU A 45 6.14 -17.97 6.45
N ILE A 46 5.94 -16.83 5.78
CA ILE A 46 4.78 -15.96 6.03
C ILE A 46 3.47 -16.67 5.62
N ALA A 47 3.45 -17.34 4.47
CA ALA A 47 2.29 -18.11 4.04
C ALA A 47 1.92 -19.21 5.04
N ALA A 48 2.90 -19.88 5.67
CA ALA A 48 2.64 -20.86 6.71
C ALA A 48 1.95 -20.24 7.96
N VAL A 49 2.32 -19.02 8.33
CA VAL A 49 1.66 -18.27 9.41
C VAL A 49 0.21 -17.92 9.05
N VAL A 50 -0.03 -17.45 7.83
CA VAL A 50 -1.38 -17.14 7.32
C VAL A 50 -2.25 -18.40 7.30
N ASN A 51 -1.71 -19.52 6.81
CA ASN A 51 -2.42 -20.80 6.80
C ASN A 51 -2.75 -21.32 8.21
N ASN A 52 -1.86 -21.12 9.17
CA ASN A 52 -2.17 -21.44 10.56
C ASN A 52 -3.30 -20.56 11.10
N ALA A 53 -3.28 -19.25 10.80
CA ALA A 53 -4.33 -18.32 11.24
C ALA A 53 -5.70 -18.66 10.64
N SER A 54 -5.77 -19.03 9.36
CA SER A 54 -7.03 -19.34 8.66
C SER A 54 -7.74 -20.58 9.24
N ARG A 55 -7.01 -21.45 9.91
CA ARG A 55 -7.58 -22.61 10.62
C ARG A 55 -8.08 -22.30 12.03
N LEU A 56 -7.82 -21.09 12.53
CA LEU A 56 -8.10 -20.67 13.90
C LEU A 56 -9.04 -19.46 14.00
N ALA A 57 -9.25 -18.74 12.90
CA ALA A 57 -10.06 -17.53 12.83
C ALA A 57 -11.22 -17.69 11.84
N GLU A 58 -12.27 -16.89 12.01
CA GLU A 58 -13.38 -16.80 11.05
C GLU A 58 -12.99 -15.97 9.82
N TYR A 59 -12.16 -14.94 10.03
CA TYR A 59 -11.58 -14.14 8.96
C TYR A 59 -10.11 -13.84 9.25
N VAL A 60 -9.27 -13.86 8.22
CA VAL A 60 -7.85 -13.50 8.29
C VAL A 60 -7.59 -12.27 7.44
N VAL A 61 -7.10 -11.20 8.07
CA VAL A 61 -6.65 -9.99 7.39
C VAL A 61 -5.13 -9.94 7.43
N VAL A 62 -4.50 -9.87 6.26
CA VAL A 62 -3.05 -9.70 6.14
C VAL A 62 -2.74 -8.26 5.76
N THR A 63 -1.80 -7.63 6.48
CA THR A 63 -1.40 -6.25 6.22
C THR A 63 0.09 -6.14 5.93
N ILE A 64 0.48 -5.25 5.02
CA ILE A 64 1.90 -4.99 4.70
C ILE A 64 2.22 -3.50 4.65
N HIS A 65 3.37 -3.13 5.22
CA HIS A 65 3.97 -1.81 5.02
C HIS A 65 4.99 -1.86 3.88
N ALA A 66 4.67 -1.25 2.74
CA ALA A 66 5.50 -1.25 1.54
C ALA A 66 5.43 0.08 0.80
N HIS A 67 6.51 0.87 0.85
CA HIS A 67 6.60 2.14 0.10
C HIS A 67 6.82 1.96 -1.40
N ASN A 68 7.55 0.90 -1.79
CA ASN A 68 7.79 0.57 -3.20
C ASN A 68 6.83 -0.54 -3.61
N GLN A 69 5.80 -0.20 -4.40
CA GLN A 69 4.79 -1.17 -4.87
C GLN A 69 5.17 -1.75 -6.23
N GLY A 70 6.30 -2.45 -6.26
CA GLY A 70 6.78 -3.14 -7.46
C GLY A 70 5.98 -4.42 -7.79
N PRO A 71 6.34 -5.10 -8.90
CA PRO A 71 5.70 -6.36 -9.33
C PRO A 71 5.58 -7.44 -8.23
N TYR A 72 6.53 -7.47 -7.28
CA TYR A 72 6.52 -8.41 -6.15
C TYR A 72 5.24 -8.34 -5.31
N LEU A 73 4.65 -7.14 -5.14
CA LEU A 73 3.57 -6.94 -4.17
C LEU A 73 2.30 -7.68 -4.60
N LYS A 74 2.00 -7.72 -5.90
CA LYS A 74 0.89 -8.50 -6.45
C LYS A 74 1.10 -9.99 -6.22
N LYS A 75 2.31 -10.50 -6.50
CA LYS A 75 2.65 -11.92 -6.27
C LYS A 75 2.50 -12.29 -4.80
N PHE A 76 3.04 -11.45 -3.91
CA PHE A 76 2.93 -11.63 -2.46
C PHE A 76 1.47 -11.62 -2.00
N ALA A 77 0.68 -10.63 -2.42
CA ALA A 77 -0.73 -10.52 -2.04
C ALA A 77 -1.55 -11.74 -2.50
N HIS A 78 -1.35 -12.21 -3.73
CA HIS A 78 -2.00 -13.43 -4.24
C HIS A 78 -1.60 -14.65 -3.42
N ALA A 79 -0.32 -14.81 -3.09
CA ALA A 79 0.16 -15.91 -2.25
C ALA A 79 -0.43 -15.89 -0.82
N MET A 80 -0.70 -14.70 -0.26
CA MET A 80 -1.37 -14.59 1.04
C MET A 80 -2.83 -15.01 0.98
N ILE A 81 -3.54 -14.66 -0.11
CA ILE A 81 -4.91 -15.16 -0.34
C ILE A 81 -4.89 -16.69 -0.52
N ASP A 82 -3.96 -17.22 -1.33
CA ASP A 82 -3.80 -18.68 -1.52
C ASP A 82 -3.51 -19.43 -0.20
N ALA A 83 -2.79 -18.79 0.72
CA ALA A 83 -2.50 -19.35 2.04
C ALA A 83 -3.73 -19.35 2.97
N GLY A 84 -4.78 -18.60 2.65
CA GLY A 84 -6.05 -18.55 3.38
C GLY A 84 -6.39 -17.18 3.97
N ALA A 85 -5.80 -16.08 3.48
CA ALA A 85 -6.25 -14.74 3.84
C ALA A 85 -7.60 -14.41 3.18
N ASP A 86 -8.48 -13.75 3.93
CA ASP A 86 -9.78 -13.26 3.45
C ASP A 86 -9.70 -11.84 2.90
N VAL A 87 -8.73 -11.04 3.38
CA VAL A 87 -8.49 -9.67 2.94
C VAL A 87 -6.99 -9.40 2.99
N PHE A 88 -6.47 -8.75 1.95
CA PHE A 88 -5.11 -8.21 1.96
C PHE A 88 -5.14 -6.68 1.93
N VAL A 89 -4.37 -6.03 2.81
CA VAL A 89 -4.30 -4.56 2.91
C VAL A 89 -2.85 -4.08 2.89
N GLY A 90 -2.44 -3.44 1.81
CA GLY A 90 -1.19 -2.72 1.73
C GLY A 90 -1.32 -1.28 2.24
N HIS A 91 -0.21 -0.74 2.73
CA HIS A 91 -0.07 0.66 3.14
C HIS A 91 1.40 1.09 3.00
N GLY A 92 1.67 2.40 3.11
CA GLY A 92 3.03 2.95 3.01
C GLY A 92 3.20 4.04 1.96
N PRO A 93 2.64 3.95 0.73
CA PRO A 93 2.83 5.00 -0.27
C PRO A 93 2.22 6.35 0.13
N HIS A 94 1.31 6.37 1.12
CA HIS A 94 0.52 7.52 1.58
C HIS A 94 -0.55 8.02 0.60
N TYR A 95 -0.71 7.38 -0.54
CA TYR A 95 -1.77 7.69 -1.51
C TYR A 95 -2.49 6.42 -1.96
N LEU A 96 -3.64 6.59 -2.62
CA LEU A 96 -4.48 5.50 -3.11
C LEU A 96 -3.80 4.73 -4.25
N THR A 97 -3.90 3.41 -4.20
CA THR A 97 -3.51 2.53 -5.31
C THR A 97 -4.62 1.53 -5.59
N GLY A 98 -4.47 0.78 -6.69
CA GLY A 98 -5.53 -0.08 -7.22
C GLY A 98 -6.06 -1.12 -6.23
N ILE A 99 -7.26 -1.61 -6.55
CA ILE A 99 -7.91 -2.74 -5.90
C ILE A 99 -7.91 -3.92 -6.87
N ASP A 100 -7.60 -5.10 -6.36
CA ASP A 100 -7.65 -6.38 -7.08
C ASP A 100 -8.64 -7.32 -6.39
N ILE A 101 -9.42 -8.06 -7.16
CA ILE A 101 -10.31 -9.11 -6.65
C ILE A 101 -9.74 -10.45 -7.12
N TYR A 102 -9.11 -11.16 -6.19
CA TYR A 102 -8.45 -12.44 -6.46
C TYR A 102 -9.17 -13.56 -5.71
N GLN A 103 -9.62 -14.59 -6.42
CA GLN A 103 -10.42 -15.70 -5.87
C GLN A 103 -11.65 -15.22 -5.06
N GLY A 104 -12.27 -14.11 -5.48
CA GLY A 104 -13.42 -13.51 -4.78
C GLY A 104 -13.06 -12.77 -3.49
N LYS A 105 -11.78 -12.64 -3.14
CA LYS A 105 -11.28 -11.91 -1.97
C LYS A 105 -10.68 -10.56 -2.39
N PRO A 106 -10.81 -9.50 -1.58
CA PRO A 106 -10.30 -8.19 -1.93
C PRO A 106 -8.84 -8.01 -1.52
N ILE A 107 -8.06 -7.45 -2.44
CA ILE A 107 -6.68 -7.00 -2.25
C ILE A 107 -6.67 -5.48 -2.43
N LEU A 108 -6.39 -4.76 -1.35
CA LEU A 108 -6.38 -3.31 -1.28
C LEU A 108 -4.92 -2.85 -1.21
N TYR A 109 -4.28 -2.53 -2.34
CA TYR A 109 -2.83 -2.29 -2.34
C TYR A 109 -2.40 -1.05 -1.54
N SER A 110 -3.25 -0.02 -1.45
CA SER A 110 -3.06 1.14 -0.57
C SER A 110 -4.36 1.93 -0.53
N LEU A 111 -4.88 2.17 0.67
CA LEU A 111 -6.07 3.00 0.89
C LEU A 111 -5.74 4.46 1.22
N GLY A 112 -4.46 4.86 1.15
CA GLY A 112 -3.99 6.13 1.68
C GLY A 112 -3.91 6.11 3.21
N ASP A 113 -3.86 7.30 3.82
CA ASP A 113 -3.78 7.44 5.27
C ASP A 113 -5.17 7.54 5.92
N PHE A 114 -5.38 6.87 7.06
CA PHE A 114 -6.60 7.05 7.87
C PHE A 114 -6.45 8.19 8.89
N ILE A 115 -5.25 8.33 9.46
CA ILE A 115 -4.84 9.43 10.34
C ILE A 115 -3.43 9.83 9.94
N PHE A 116 -3.19 11.12 9.73
CA PHE A 116 -1.88 11.62 9.31
C PHE A 116 -1.49 12.93 10.00
N GLN A 117 -0.88 12.81 11.18
CA GLN A 117 -0.57 13.94 12.07
C GLN A 117 0.94 14.11 12.30
N ASN A 118 1.73 13.91 11.25
CA ASN A 118 3.19 13.97 11.31
C ASN A 118 3.72 15.36 11.71
N GLU A 119 2.96 16.40 11.40
CA GLU A 119 3.35 17.81 11.62
C GLU A 119 3.10 18.30 13.04
N THR A 120 2.29 17.58 13.82
CA THR A 120 1.90 17.96 15.19
C THR A 120 2.53 17.07 16.26
N LEU A 121 3.60 16.35 15.90
CA LEU A 121 4.38 15.58 16.86
C LEU A 121 5.01 16.52 17.90
N LEU A 122 5.07 16.06 19.15
CA LEU A 122 5.68 16.87 20.23
C LEU A 122 7.20 16.75 20.25
N ARG A 123 7.75 15.65 19.72
CA ARG A 123 9.17 15.31 19.71
C ARG A 123 9.48 14.43 18.51
N LEU A 124 10.71 14.52 18.01
CA LEU A 124 11.26 13.65 16.98
C LEU A 124 12.61 13.08 17.43
N PRO A 125 13.06 11.95 16.85
CA PRO A 125 14.40 11.43 17.10
C PRO A 125 15.49 12.45 16.73
N TYR A 126 16.62 12.43 17.44
CA TYR A 126 17.77 13.31 17.17
C TYR A 126 18.25 13.22 15.70
N ASP A 127 18.30 12.02 15.15
CA ASP A 127 18.76 11.77 13.77
C ASP A 127 17.93 12.50 12.70
N ASN A 128 16.66 12.81 13.00
CA ASN A 128 15.82 13.60 12.12
C ASN A 128 16.33 15.04 11.99
N TYR A 129 16.78 15.64 13.10
CA TYR A 129 17.35 16.99 13.12
C TYR A 129 18.73 17.00 12.47
N ALA A 130 19.55 15.97 12.73
CA ALA A 130 20.89 15.85 12.16
C ALA A 130 20.89 15.81 10.62
N GLY A 131 19.93 15.09 10.02
CA GLY A 131 19.77 15.05 8.57
C GLY A 131 19.43 16.41 7.92
N LEU A 132 19.04 17.40 8.72
CA LEU A 132 18.66 18.74 8.27
C LEU A 132 19.60 19.84 8.79
N GLY A 133 20.68 19.50 9.52
CA GLY A 133 21.60 20.47 10.10
C GLY A 133 21.01 21.25 11.28
N LEU A 134 20.05 20.66 12.00
CA LEU A 134 19.35 21.28 13.14
C LEU A 134 19.75 20.68 14.49
N GLU A 135 20.67 19.73 14.51
CA GLU A 135 21.01 18.91 15.68
C GLU A 135 21.68 19.67 16.82
N ASP A 136 22.48 20.68 16.48
CA ASP A 136 23.24 21.50 17.43
C ASP A 136 22.52 22.79 17.81
N ASP A 137 21.33 23.07 17.24
CA ASP A 137 20.54 24.24 17.59
C ASP A 137 19.63 23.91 18.81
N PRO A 138 19.95 24.42 20.02
CA PRO A 138 19.17 24.14 21.22
C PRO A 138 17.77 24.79 21.19
N TYR A 139 17.49 25.63 20.20
CA TYR A 139 16.21 26.30 20.00
C TYR A 139 15.39 25.71 18.86
N ALA A 140 15.93 24.77 18.08
CA ALA A 140 15.19 24.10 17.03
C ALA A 140 14.20 23.08 17.64
N TRP A 141 12.93 23.21 17.27
CA TRP A 141 11.87 22.29 17.69
C TRP A 141 11.18 21.68 16.48
N VAL A 142 10.11 20.90 16.71
CA VAL A 142 9.38 20.21 15.64
C VAL A 142 8.83 21.18 14.58
N ALA A 143 8.48 22.41 14.97
CA ALA A 143 8.04 23.44 14.02
C ALA A 143 9.17 23.82 13.04
N ASP A 144 10.38 24.05 13.54
CA ASP A 144 11.55 24.38 12.72
C ASP A 144 11.95 23.18 11.85
N PHE A 145 11.94 21.97 12.41
CA PHE A 145 12.13 20.74 11.64
C PHE A 145 11.15 20.64 10.47
N ASN A 146 9.85 20.84 10.69
CA ASN A 146 8.83 20.75 9.64
C ASN A 146 9.01 21.87 8.59
N ALA A 147 9.29 23.09 9.04
CA ALA A 147 9.56 24.22 8.15
C ALA A 147 10.77 23.95 7.23
N THR A 148 11.84 23.38 7.77
CA THR A 148 13.04 23.02 6.98
C THR A 148 12.79 21.81 6.10
N ARG A 149 12.21 20.72 6.63
CA ARG A 149 11.95 19.47 5.89
C ARG A 149 11.02 19.68 4.70
N TYR A 150 9.97 20.47 4.88
CA TYR A 150 8.93 20.67 3.88
C TYR A 150 9.01 22.04 3.19
N GLN A 151 10.05 22.82 3.46
CA GLN A 151 10.23 24.18 2.92
C GLN A 151 8.99 25.05 3.11
N ASN A 152 8.53 25.16 4.36
CA ASN A 152 7.27 25.82 4.72
C ASN A 152 6.07 25.31 3.90
N GLU A 153 5.89 23.99 3.92
CA GLU A 153 4.77 23.27 3.27
C GLU A 153 4.75 23.33 1.73
N THR A 154 5.79 23.87 1.08
CA THR A 154 5.86 23.92 -0.39
C THR A 154 6.36 22.64 -1.03
N THR A 155 6.88 21.69 -0.22
CA THR A 155 7.39 20.39 -0.67
C THR A 155 6.97 19.25 0.25
N GLY A 156 7.17 18.01 -0.20
CA GLY A 156 6.90 16.80 0.59
C GLY A 156 5.42 16.58 0.84
N PHE A 157 5.07 16.05 2.01
CA PHE A 157 3.69 15.62 2.30
C PHE A 157 2.66 16.74 2.33
N PRO A 158 2.93 17.91 2.96
CA PRO A 158 1.99 19.02 2.98
C PRO A 158 1.61 19.58 1.61
N ALA A 159 2.49 19.43 0.62
CA ALA A 159 2.31 20.01 -0.72
C ALA A 159 1.54 19.11 -1.69
N ARG A 160 1.22 17.87 -1.30
CA ARG A 160 0.65 16.83 -2.17
C ARG A 160 -0.79 16.50 -1.76
N PRO A 161 -1.81 16.95 -2.52
CA PRO A 161 -3.22 16.71 -2.17
C PRO A 161 -3.55 15.23 -1.93
N GLU A 162 -3.00 14.34 -2.74
CA GLU A 162 -3.28 12.90 -2.73
C GLU A 162 -2.90 12.19 -1.43
N ILE A 163 -2.06 12.80 -0.59
CA ILE A 163 -1.70 12.27 0.74
C ILE A 163 -2.81 12.48 1.77
N TRP A 164 -3.67 13.47 1.51
CA TRP A 164 -4.76 13.85 2.41
C TRP A 164 -6.11 13.33 1.90
N GLU A 165 -6.06 12.39 0.97
CA GLU A 165 -7.21 11.77 0.31
C GLU A 165 -7.12 10.27 0.55
N SER A 166 -8.23 9.67 0.98
CA SER A 166 -8.24 8.29 1.44
C SER A 166 -9.63 7.71 1.35
N VAL A 167 -9.74 6.41 1.62
CA VAL A 167 -11.02 5.70 1.61
C VAL A 167 -11.09 4.74 2.78
N VAL A 168 -12.26 4.65 3.41
CA VAL A 168 -12.58 3.57 4.34
C VAL A 168 -13.26 2.46 3.56
N ALA A 169 -12.54 1.35 3.40
CA ALA A 169 -13.07 0.15 2.77
C ALA A 169 -13.92 -0.65 3.77
N MET A 170 -15.14 -1.01 3.37
CA MET A 170 -16.10 -1.75 4.18
C MET A 170 -16.54 -3.02 3.44
N PRO A 171 -15.81 -4.15 3.60
CA PRO A 171 -16.25 -5.43 3.07
C PRO A 171 -17.39 -6.01 3.91
N THR A 172 -18.36 -6.64 3.25
CA THR A 172 -19.40 -7.44 3.90
C THR A 172 -19.27 -8.88 3.43
N PHE A 173 -19.25 -9.81 4.38
CA PHE A 173 -19.14 -11.24 4.11
C PHE A 173 -20.43 -11.98 4.51
N GLN A 174 -20.75 -13.04 3.77
CA GLN A 174 -21.75 -14.05 4.13
C GLN A 174 -21.06 -15.42 4.18
N GLY A 175 -20.74 -15.89 5.38
CA GLY A 175 -19.77 -16.98 5.53
C GLY A 175 -18.43 -16.52 4.95
N GLU A 176 -17.80 -17.34 4.11
CA GLU A 176 -16.51 -17.00 3.49
C GLU A 176 -16.67 -16.13 2.22
N GLU A 177 -17.90 -15.89 1.74
CA GLU A 177 -18.15 -15.17 0.50
C GLU A 177 -18.18 -13.66 0.74
N LEU A 178 -17.34 -12.90 0.03
CA LEU A 178 -17.47 -11.44 -0.04
C LEU A 178 -18.70 -11.10 -0.89
N VAL A 179 -19.68 -10.39 -0.31
CA VAL A 179 -20.92 -10.03 -1.00
C VAL A 179 -21.02 -8.55 -1.35
N SER A 180 -20.27 -7.70 -0.65
CA SER A 180 -20.11 -6.30 -1.02
C SER A 180 -18.78 -5.75 -0.52
N LEU A 181 -18.28 -4.74 -1.23
CA LEU A 181 -17.15 -3.93 -0.80
C LEU A 181 -17.47 -2.47 -1.08
N GLU A 182 -17.88 -1.76 -0.04
CA GLU A 182 -18.15 -0.33 -0.10
C GLU A 182 -16.87 0.48 0.18
N LEU A 183 -16.78 1.65 -0.45
CA LEU A 183 -15.61 2.52 -0.44
C LEU A 183 -16.07 3.92 -0.01
N HIS A 184 -15.86 4.26 1.26
CA HIS A 184 -16.31 5.54 1.84
C HIS A 184 -15.19 6.58 1.76
N PRO A 185 -15.26 7.56 0.84
CA PRO A 185 -14.17 8.51 0.65
C PRO A 185 -14.05 9.46 1.86
N ILE A 186 -12.81 9.68 2.29
CA ILE A 186 -12.48 10.58 3.39
C ILE A 186 -11.40 11.57 2.97
N SER A 187 -11.43 12.75 3.59
CA SER A 187 -10.38 13.74 3.52
C SER A 187 -9.70 13.87 4.87
N LEU A 188 -8.39 14.06 4.83
CA LEU A 188 -7.58 14.48 5.97
C LEU A 188 -7.36 16.00 5.99
N GLY A 189 -8.00 16.77 5.11
CA GLY A 189 -8.01 18.24 5.15
C GLY A 189 -6.80 18.90 4.49
N PHE A 190 -6.47 18.54 3.24
CA PHE A 190 -5.44 19.23 2.46
C PHE A 190 -5.61 20.76 2.52
N GLY A 191 -4.51 21.49 2.71
CA GLY A 191 -4.50 22.95 2.81
C GLY A 191 -5.10 23.53 4.10
N GLN A 192 -5.65 22.71 5.01
CA GLN A 192 -6.06 23.17 6.33
C GLN A 192 -4.83 23.37 7.25
N PRO A 193 -4.96 24.16 8.33
CA PRO A 193 -3.90 24.30 9.32
C PRO A 193 -3.45 22.94 9.88
N ALA A 194 -2.16 22.79 10.19
CA ALA A 194 -1.59 21.56 10.77
C ALA A 194 -2.33 21.06 12.02
N THR A 195 -2.95 21.96 12.80
CA THR A 195 -3.75 21.62 13.99
C THR A 195 -5.13 21.04 13.67
N VAL A 196 -5.56 21.12 12.41
CA VAL A 196 -6.88 20.67 11.92
C VAL A 196 -6.73 19.47 10.99
N ARG A 197 -5.78 19.51 10.05
CA ARG A 197 -5.54 18.41 9.10
C ARG A 197 -4.95 17.18 9.77
N GLY A 198 -5.10 16.03 9.11
CA GLY A 198 -4.63 14.73 9.59
C GLY A 198 -5.66 13.90 10.33
N ARG A 199 -6.84 14.46 10.64
CA ARG A 199 -7.96 13.72 11.19
C ARG A 199 -8.94 13.31 10.09
N PRO A 200 -9.51 12.10 10.12
CA PRO A 200 -10.45 11.65 9.10
C PRO A 200 -11.76 12.42 9.18
N MET A 201 -12.21 12.92 8.03
CA MET A 201 -13.50 13.57 7.84
C MET A 201 -14.12 13.00 6.56
N PHE A 202 -15.45 12.87 6.50
CA PHE A 202 -16.09 12.50 5.23
C PHE A 202 -15.74 13.52 4.15
N ALA A 203 -15.36 13.04 2.98
CA ALA A 203 -15.20 13.90 1.82
C ALA A 203 -16.58 14.45 1.41
N ASP A 204 -16.61 15.69 0.92
CA ASP A 204 -17.81 16.17 0.25
C ASP A 204 -18.03 15.44 -1.09
N ARG A 205 -19.14 15.73 -1.79
CA ARG A 205 -19.48 15.00 -3.02
C ARG A 205 -18.51 15.25 -4.17
N GLU A 206 -17.88 16.41 -4.23
CA GLU A 206 -16.95 16.74 -5.31
C GLU A 206 -15.64 15.99 -5.09
N LEU A 207 -15.06 16.14 -3.90
CA LEU A 207 -13.84 15.45 -3.53
C LEU A 207 -14.04 13.92 -3.49
N GLY A 208 -15.18 13.46 -2.96
CA GLY A 208 -15.51 12.04 -2.91
C GLY A 208 -15.57 11.40 -4.30
N ARG A 209 -16.16 12.09 -5.28
CA ARG A 209 -16.17 11.60 -6.67
C ARG A 209 -14.77 11.56 -7.27
N LYS A 210 -13.92 12.56 -6.99
CA LYS A 210 -12.52 12.58 -7.42
C LYS A 210 -11.75 11.39 -6.84
N ILE A 211 -11.85 11.18 -5.52
CA ILE A 211 -11.20 10.07 -4.81
C ILE A 211 -11.58 8.71 -5.40
N ILE A 212 -12.88 8.50 -5.65
CA ILE A 212 -13.35 7.24 -6.24
C ILE A 212 -12.91 7.11 -7.70
N GLN A 213 -12.84 8.20 -8.46
CA GLN A 213 -12.31 8.17 -9.82
C GLN A 213 -10.83 7.76 -9.87
N ASP A 214 -10.00 8.27 -8.95
CA ASP A 214 -8.60 7.83 -8.89
C ASP A 214 -8.48 6.34 -8.58
N LEU A 215 -9.37 5.80 -7.73
CA LEU A 215 -9.43 4.36 -7.47
C LEU A 215 -9.92 3.57 -8.67
N ILE A 216 -10.87 4.08 -9.46
CA ILE A 216 -11.29 3.46 -10.72
C ILE A 216 -10.07 3.32 -11.64
N ASP A 217 -9.37 4.43 -11.87
CA ASP A 217 -8.22 4.49 -12.78
C ASP A 217 -7.08 3.58 -12.29
N ALA A 218 -6.79 3.60 -10.98
CA ALA A 218 -5.75 2.76 -10.40
C ALA A 218 -6.11 1.26 -10.38
N SER A 219 -7.39 0.91 -10.41
CA SER A 219 -7.88 -0.48 -10.37
C SER A 219 -8.06 -1.09 -11.76
N GLU A 220 -8.13 -0.28 -12.82
CA GLU A 220 -8.27 -0.74 -14.21
C GLU A 220 -7.23 -1.81 -14.61
N PRO A 221 -5.93 -1.69 -14.28
CA PRO A 221 -4.92 -2.70 -14.64
C PRO A 221 -5.14 -4.08 -13.98
N HIS A 222 -5.96 -4.15 -12.93
CA HIS A 222 -6.33 -5.39 -12.25
C HIS A 222 -7.63 -6.00 -12.79
N GLY A 223 -8.34 -5.30 -13.68
CA GLY A 223 -9.65 -5.72 -14.18
C GLY A 223 -10.79 -5.55 -13.15
N THR A 224 -10.52 -4.87 -12.05
CA THR A 224 -11.53 -4.59 -11.02
C THR A 224 -12.38 -3.41 -11.44
N VAL A 225 -13.71 -3.58 -11.40
CA VAL A 225 -14.65 -2.51 -11.71
C VAL A 225 -15.11 -1.85 -10.42
N VAL A 226 -14.82 -0.55 -10.29
CA VAL A 226 -15.28 0.30 -9.19
C VAL A 226 -16.33 1.28 -9.74
N GLU A 227 -17.39 1.52 -8.98
CA GLU A 227 -18.52 2.35 -9.39
C GLU A 227 -18.84 3.41 -8.33
N TRP A 228 -19.29 4.59 -8.76
CA TRP A 228 -19.73 5.68 -7.89
C TRP A 228 -21.25 5.65 -7.71
N ASP A 229 -21.70 5.67 -6.46
CA ASP A 229 -23.11 5.85 -6.09
C ASP A 229 -23.39 7.32 -5.79
N ASP A 230 -24.06 8.01 -6.71
CA ASP A 230 -24.35 9.43 -6.56
C ASP A 230 -25.31 9.73 -5.42
N ALA A 231 -26.23 8.83 -5.09
CA ALA A 231 -27.18 9.06 -4.01
C ALA A 231 -26.48 8.99 -2.65
N ARG A 232 -25.66 7.96 -2.45
CA ARG A 232 -24.96 7.70 -1.18
C ARG A 232 -23.64 8.47 -1.02
N GLY A 233 -23.02 8.89 -2.12
CA GLY A 233 -21.74 9.59 -2.08
C GLY A 233 -20.56 8.67 -1.76
N ILE A 234 -20.63 7.40 -2.18
CA ILE A 234 -19.62 6.38 -1.91
C ILE A 234 -19.28 5.60 -3.18
N GLY A 235 -18.14 4.94 -3.19
CA GLY A 235 -17.80 3.94 -4.20
C GLY A 235 -18.24 2.53 -3.79
N PHE A 236 -18.32 1.62 -4.75
CA PHE A 236 -18.45 0.19 -4.50
C PHE A 236 -17.72 -0.63 -5.56
N VAL A 237 -17.20 -1.78 -5.16
CA VAL A 237 -16.54 -2.71 -6.08
C VAL A 237 -17.54 -3.72 -6.61
N ARG A 238 -17.60 -3.87 -7.93
CA ARG A 238 -18.41 -4.90 -8.58
C ARG A 238 -17.70 -6.24 -8.46
N LEU A 239 -18.30 -7.14 -7.70
CA LEU A 239 -17.77 -8.48 -7.50
C LEU A 239 -18.11 -9.38 -8.71
N PRO A 240 -17.19 -10.26 -9.14
CA PRO A 240 -17.49 -11.26 -10.16
C PRO A 240 -18.68 -12.12 -9.73
N ALA A 241 -19.56 -12.48 -10.67
CA ALA A 241 -20.62 -13.43 -10.38
C ALA A 241 -20.00 -14.76 -9.92
N VAL A 242 -20.39 -15.26 -8.75
CA VAL A 242 -19.97 -16.58 -8.29
C VAL A 242 -20.47 -17.61 -9.29
N ALA A 243 -19.56 -18.36 -9.89
CA ALA A 243 -19.92 -19.54 -10.66
C ALA A 243 -20.56 -20.51 -9.66
N THR A 244 -21.89 -20.67 -9.74
CA THR A 244 -22.58 -21.69 -8.98
C THR A 244 -22.16 -23.04 -9.54
N ASP A 245 -21.07 -23.61 -9.00
CA ASP A 245 -20.67 -24.95 -9.41
C ASP A 245 -21.71 -25.94 -8.88
N GLY A 246 -22.36 -26.62 -9.82
CA GLY A 246 -23.44 -27.54 -9.55
C GLY A 246 -22.93 -28.76 -8.78
N GLY A 247 -23.44 -28.95 -7.57
CA GLY A 247 -23.59 -30.27 -6.96
C GLY A 247 -22.29 -30.95 -6.50
N ARG A 248 -21.85 -30.62 -5.28
CA ARG A 248 -21.25 -31.66 -4.44
C ARG A 248 -22.37 -32.59 -3.97
N SER A 249 -22.55 -33.68 -4.72
CA SER A 249 -23.18 -34.89 -4.20
C SER A 249 -22.31 -35.40 -3.06
N GLY A 250 -22.81 -35.29 -1.82
CA GLY A 250 -22.20 -35.95 -0.68
C GLY A 250 -22.22 -37.46 -0.88
N PRO A 251 -21.18 -38.20 -0.46
CA PRO A 251 -21.21 -39.65 -0.51
C PRO A 251 -22.25 -40.13 0.52
N GLY A 252 -23.33 -40.73 0.01
CA GLY A 252 -24.18 -41.60 0.81
C GLY A 252 -23.43 -42.90 1.12
N GLY A 253 -23.53 -43.36 2.36
CA GLY A 253 -22.97 -44.62 2.84
C GLY A 253 -22.63 -44.56 4.32
#